data_AF-A0A8H7HKQ4-F1
#
_entry.id   AF-A0A8H7HKQ4-F1
#
_cell.length_a   1.000
_cell.length_b   1.000
_cell.length_c   1.000
_cell.angle_alpha   90.00
_cell.angle_beta   90.00
_cell.angle_gamma   90.00
#
_symmetry.space_group_name_H-M   'P 1'
#
loop_
_entity.id
_entity.type
_entity.pdbx_description
1 polymer ?
#
loop_
_entity_poly.entity_id
_entity_poly.type
_entity_poly.pdbx_seq_one_letter_code
_entity_poly.pdbx_strand_id
1 'polypeptide(L)'
;MHRSLSAFSDIRAVPLYKGVPHPQFIRASIHVVKHTPGLASFSWATAGLYDSLLLNILRILAPGNGTPNPIRAGTSTENTCMFNQHHDLSNTNSQLLRLSLTEDGLSSTDAHVLQRLGPVEHMALHKPSLGATRALVDWITSVGPPLSSLTISNTYHLDSPLLTRILSNTPKLKSLSITNCLRIEPCSLFSIITDTSLPLESLTFTLPRDAEYDSLGATFPSLPTLRHLSVLIEPPSEPDPDRHTTTTDPLAQRLFRHLLKAIRNVDLYSLTLRLASHRTLSPKLVNGLITTHGRTLRRLNLFKLALSAYSVADVLKHVSNLEQLSLELGGVLDDLDLIIEALPAAQHLHTLIDTSPTVTTTTHDRDRNRWRQPQPPHHSADPKPLRSKFRALTRAQAGLLLEAGPVLANVVSQQRNWAKEYVWTAGRMELAVSMRKVRAI
;
A
#
# COMPACT_ATOMS: atom_id res chain seq x y z
N MET A 1 17.53 22.25 24.44
CA MET A 1 16.48 21.46 23.77
C MET A 1 17.14 20.27 23.06
N HIS A 2 17.27 19.13 23.74
CA HIS A 2 17.79 17.91 23.11
C HIS A 2 16.68 17.25 22.29
N ARG A 3 16.85 17.16 20.96
CA ARG A 3 16.04 16.25 20.14
C ARG A 3 16.41 14.82 20.56
N SER A 4 15.54 14.17 21.33
CA SER A 4 15.64 12.73 21.57
C SER A 4 15.50 12.02 20.22
N LEU A 5 16.57 11.38 19.76
CA LEU A 5 16.53 10.53 18.57
C LEU A 5 15.62 9.35 18.87
N SER A 6 14.43 9.33 18.27
CA SER A 6 13.51 8.19 18.37
C SER A 6 14.09 7.01 17.59
N ALA A 7 14.30 5.87 18.24
CA ALA A 7 14.82 4.69 17.58
C ALA A 7 13.71 3.93 16.83
N PHE A 8 14.11 3.22 15.77
CA PHE A 8 13.23 2.45 14.89
C PHE A 8 13.85 1.09 14.60
N SER A 9 13.02 0.06 14.56
CA SER A 9 13.41 -1.30 14.18
C SER A 9 12.46 -1.84 13.12
N ASP A 10 13.02 -2.36 12.03
CA ASP A 10 12.28 -2.90 10.90
C ASP A 10 12.89 -4.21 10.45
N ILE A 11 12.14 -5.29 10.66
CA ILE A 11 12.56 -6.64 10.33
C ILE A 11 11.77 -7.07 9.09
N ARG A 12 12.48 -7.12 7.96
CA ARG A 12 11.91 -7.49 6.65
C ARG A 12 12.35 -8.87 6.15
N ALA A 13 13.42 -9.39 6.71
CA ALA A 13 13.94 -10.71 6.37
C ALA A 13 14.57 -11.34 7.61
N VAL A 14 14.38 -12.65 7.76
CA VAL A 14 15.02 -13.46 8.80
C VAL A 14 16.00 -14.40 8.10
N PRO A 15 17.33 -14.26 8.33
CA PRO A 15 18.30 -15.19 7.78
C PRO A 15 18.06 -16.58 8.36
N LEU A 16 18.15 -17.61 7.51
CA LEU A 16 17.90 -18.99 7.88
C LEU A 16 19.17 -19.83 7.86
N TYR A 17 19.25 -20.76 8.79
CA TYR A 17 20.25 -21.83 8.80
C TYR A 17 19.52 -23.14 8.98
N LYS A 18 19.61 -24.05 8.00
CA LYS A 18 18.88 -25.33 7.99
C LYS A 18 17.36 -25.18 8.18
N GLY A 19 16.77 -24.15 7.57
CA GLY A 19 15.32 -23.91 7.60
C GLY A 19 14.79 -23.23 8.86
N VAL A 20 15.64 -22.94 9.85
CA VAL A 20 15.26 -22.20 11.07
C VAL A 20 15.95 -20.84 11.12
N PRO A 21 15.37 -19.82 11.82
CA PRO A 21 16.03 -18.54 12.04
C PRO A 21 17.44 -18.69 12.61
N HIS A 22 18.39 -17.95 12.04
CA HIS A 22 19.79 -18.00 12.46
C HIS A 22 19.92 -17.58 13.94
N PRO A 23 20.50 -18.40 14.84
CA PRO A 23 20.50 -18.13 16.28
C PRO A 23 21.15 -16.79 16.66
N GLN A 24 22.23 -16.39 15.98
CA GLN A 24 22.85 -15.08 16.21
C GLN A 24 21.93 -13.92 15.82
N PHE A 25 21.12 -14.08 14.76
CA PHE A 25 20.16 -13.06 14.34
C PHE A 25 19.03 -12.92 15.36
N ILE A 26 18.52 -14.05 15.89
CA ILE A 26 17.53 -14.05 16.97
C ILE A 26 18.07 -13.27 18.18
N ARG A 27 19.28 -13.63 18.64
CA ARG A 27 19.92 -12.97 19.80
C ARG A 27 20.14 -11.49 19.55
N ALA A 28 20.63 -11.11 18.36
CA ALA A 28 20.84 -9.71 18.00
C ALA A 28 19.52 -8.93 17.97
N SER A 29 18.46 -9.49 17.38
CA SER A 29 17.14 -8.84 17.31
C SER A 29 16.55 -8.61 18.70
N ILE A 30 16.59 -9.64 19.56
CA ILE A 30 16.15 -9.55 20.96
C ILE A 30 17.00 -8.53 21.72
N HIS A 31 18.32 -8.55 21.55
CA HIS A 31 19.24 -7.63 22.22
C HIS A 31 18.96 -6.19 21.83
N VAL A 32 18.79 -5.91 20.53
CA VAL A 32 18.47 -4.58 20.01
C VAL A 32 17.15 -4.11 20.60
N VAL A 33 16.07 -4.88 20.50
CA VAL A 33 14.78 -4.47 21.03
C VAL A 33 14.85 -4.22 22.54
N LYS A 34 15.51 -5.10 23.30
CA LYS A 34 15.59 -4.99 24.76
C LYS A 34 16.41 -3.80 25.25
N HIS A 35 17.49 -3.44 24.55
CA HIS A 35 18.46 -2.44 25.03
C HIS A 35 18.47 -1.15 24.23
N THR A 36 17.53 -0.95 23.31
CA THR A 36 17.41 0.32 22.56
C THR A 36 16.48 1.26 23.33
N PRO A 37 16.99 2.26 24.08
CA PRO A 37 16.14 3.23 24.76
C PRO A 37 15.36 4.06 23.73
N GLY A 38 14.07 4.30 23.99
CA GLY A 38 13.24 5.16 23.14
C GLY A 38 12.90 4.54 21.77
N LEU A 39 12.76 3.22 21.70
CA LEU A 39 12.25 2.54 20.51
C LEU A 39 10.78 2.95 20.28
N ALA A 40 10.59 3.89 19.35
CA ALA A 40 9.29 4.51 19.08
C ALA A 40 8.51 3.79 17.97
N SER A 41 9.18 3.00 17.13
CA SER A 41 8.55 2.32 15.99
C SER A 41 9.12 0.93 15.77
N PHE A 42 8.22 -0.04 15.64
CA PHE A 42 8.54 -1.42 15.32
C PHE A 42 7.72 -1.90 14.10
N SER A 43 8.41 -2.49 13.13
CA SER A 43 7.84 -3.06 11.92
C SER A 43 8.30 -4.50 11.71
N TRP A 44 7.33 -5.37 11.46
CA TRP A 44 7.54 -6.77 11.13
C TRP A 44 6.88 -7.08 9.78
N ALA A 45 7.70 -7.37 8.79
CA ALA A 45 7.31 -7.57 7.40
C ALA A 45 7.97 -8.81 6.80
N THR A 46 8.08 -9.90 7.57
CA THR A 46 8.67 -11.14 7.10
C THR A 46 7.60 -12.05 6.51
N ALA A 47 7.88 -12.70 5.38
CA ALA A 47 6.93 -13.61 4.73
C ALA A 47 7.11 -15.07 5.20
N GLY A 48 7.47 -15.29 6.47
CA GLY A 48 7.88 -16.59 6.99
C GLY A 48 7.39 -16.78 8.41
N LEU A 49 6.80 -17.95 8.68
CA LEU A 49 6.19 -18.37 9.95
C LEU A 49 7.20 -18.40 11.12
N TYR A 50 7.69 -17.23 11.55
CA TYR A 50 8.58 -17.07 12.70
C TYR A 50 7.83 -16.47 13.89
N ASP A 51 6.60 -16.96 14.10
CA ASP A 51 5.67 -16.49 15.12
C ASP A 51 6.30 -16.47 16.51
N SER A 52 7.16 -17.45 16.82
CA SER A 52 7.87 -17.53 18.10
C SER A 52 8.87 -16.38 18.31
N LEU A 53 9.58 -15.95 17.26
CA LEU A 53 10.49 -14.81 17.32
C LEU A 53 9.71 -13.50 17.44
N LEU A 54 8.68 -13.32 16.61
CA LEU A 54 7.79 -12.16 16.67
C LEU A 54 7.18 -12.02 18.07
N LEU A 55 6.64 -13.10 18.62
CA LEU A 55 6.05 -13.13 19.94
C LEU A 55 7.04 -12.77 21.04
N ASN A 56 8.27 -13.29 20.99
CA ASN A 56 9.30 -12.94 21.95
C ASN A 56 9.65 -11.45 21.89
N ILE A 57 9.74 -10.87 20.69
CA ILE A 57 9.96 -9.44 20.50
C ILE A 57 8.78 -8.63 21.06
N LEU A 58 7.54 -9.00 20.73
CA LEU A 58 6.36 -8.31 21.22
C LEU A 58 6.22 -8.39 22.74
N ARG A 59 6.59 -9.50 23.38
CA ARG A 59 6.61 -9.62 24.85
C ARG A 59 7.61 -8.66 25.50
N ILE A 60 8.72 -8.36 24.82
CA ILE A 60 9.68 -7.35 25.27
C ILE A 60 9.10 -5.94 25.08
N LEU A 61 8.40 -5.69 23.97
CA LEU A 61 7.74 -4.40 23.70
C LEU A 61 6.49 -4.16 24.57
N ALA A 62 5.90 -5.23 25.08
CA ALA A 62 4.66 -5.23 25.86
C ALA A 62 4.91 -5.87 27.25
N PRO A 63 5.80 -5.29 28.09
CA PRO A 63 6.25 -5.93 29.32
C PRO A 63 5.11 -6.16 30.34
N GLY A 64 3.95 -5.50 30.19
CA GLY A 64 2.79 -5.64 31.08
C GLY A 64 3.05 -5.07 32.47
N ASN A 65 2.04 -4.44 33.08
CA ASN A 65 2.12 -3.91 34.46
C ASN A 65 1.97 -5.01 35.54
N GLY A 66 2.26 -6.28 35.23
CA GLY A 66 2.07 -7.41 36.13
C GLY A 66 3.39 -7.96 36.64
N THR A 67 3.54 -8.03 37.96
CA THR A 67 4.59 -8.78 38.66
C THR A 67 4.87 -10.14 38.00
N PRO A 68 6.15 -10.54 37.81
CA PRO A 68 6.48 -11.82 37.21
C PRO A 68 5.98 -12.94 38.13
N ASN A 69 4.93 -13.64 37.71
CA ASN A 69 4.50 -14.85 38.39
C ASN A 69 5.43 -15.98 37.93
N PRO A 70 6.25 -16.59 38.81
CA PRO A 70 7.16 -17.64 38.42
C PRO A 70 6.33 -18.86 38.01
N ILE A 71 6.44 -19.26 36.75
CA ILE A 71 5.82 -20.49 36.25
C ILE A 71 6.37 -21.65 37.07
N ARG A 72 5.44 -22.30 37.76
CA ARG A 72 5.57 -23.54 38.52
C ARG A 72 6.21 -24.61 37.65
N ALA A 73 7.45 -24.98 37.98
CA ALA A 73 8.17 -26.08 37.34
C ALA A 73 7.47 -27.41 37.66
N GLY A 74 6.90 -28.04 36.62
CA GLY A 74 6.49 -29.44 36.63
C GLY A 74 7.57 -30.27 35.92
N THR A 75 8.12 -31.20 36.68
CA THR A 75 9.14 -32.23 36.41
C THR A 75 9.19 -32.85 35.02
N SER A 76 10.33 -32.73 34.31
CA SER A 76 11.15 -33.88 33.86
C SER A 76 12.50 -33.39 33.27
N THR A 77 13.54 -33.57 34.07
CA THR A 77 14.94 -33.94 33.73
C THR A 77 15.60 -33.41 32.44
N GLU A 78 16.65 -32.62 32.69
CA GLU A 78 17.96 -32.59 32.00
C GLU A 78 18.07 -31.88 30.64
N ASN A 79 18.29 -30.55 30.71
CA ASN A 79 19.56 -29.95 30.31
C ASN A 79 19.61 -28.48 30.74
N THR A 80 20.30 -28.23 31.85
CA THR A 80 20.48 -26.90 32.44
C THR A 80 21.97 -26.66 32.63
N CYS A 81 22.50 -25.62 31.99
CA CYS A 81 23.33 -24.63 32.67
C CYS A 81 23.67 -23.47 31.73
N MET A 82 23.58 -22.26 32.27
CA MET A 82 23.99 -20.95 31.73
C MET A 82 22.87 -20.00 31.33
N PHE A 83 21.92 -19.71 32.22
CA PHE A 83 21.33 -18.35 32.35
C PHE A 83 20.65 -18.24 33.71
N ASN A 84 21.41 -17.85 34.73
CA ASN A 84 20.85 -17.18 35.92
C ASN A 84 21.97 -16.40 36.59
N GLN A 85 21.95 -15.07 36.43
CA GLN A 85 22.18 -14.10 37.50
C GLN A 85 21.95 -12.68 36.99
N HIS A 86 21.09 -11.98 37.74
CA HIS A 86 20.98 -10.53 37.93
C HIS A 86 21.16 -9.60 36.72
N HIS A 87 20.04 -9.05 36.24
CA HIS A 87 19.86 -7.61 36.06
C HIS A 87 18.36 -7.32 35.87
N ASP A 88 17.70 -6.86 36.93
CA ASP A 88 16.45 -6.11 36.89
C ASP A 88 16.72 -4.74 36.25
N LEU A 89 16.97 -4.73 34.94
CA LEU A 89 16.92 -3.51 34.15
C LEU A 89 15.46 -3.31 33.74
N SER A 90 14.80 -2.36 34.42
CA SER A 90 13.52 -1.79 34.04
C SER A 90 13.49 -1.58 32.53
N ASN A 91 12.67 -2.34 31.82
CA ASN A 91 12.54 -2.24 30.38
C ASN A 91 11.96 -0.86 30.05
N THR A 92 12.80 0.05 29.55
CA THR A 92 12.47 1.46 29.26
C THR A 92 11.63 1.64 27.99
N ASN A 93 11.20 0.54 27.35
CA ASN A 93 10.47 0.53 26.09
C ASN A 93 8.96 0.84 26.21
N SER A 94 8.52 1.54 27.26
CA SER A 94 7.13 1.96 27.45
C SER A 94 6.64 3.06 26.49
N GLN A 95 7.37 3.32 25.39
CA GLN A 95 7.17 4.46 24.48
C GLN A 95 6.91 4.03 23.03
N LEU A 96 6.51 2.78 22.77
CA LEU A 96 6.22 2.35 21.40
C LEU A 96 5.03 3.14 20.84
N LEU A 97 5.31 4.08 19.92
CA LEU A 97 4.29 4.91 19.27
C LEU A 97 3.74 4.26 18.00
N ARG A 98 4.51 3.37 17.35
CA ARG A 98 4.14 2.73 16.09
C ARG A 98 4.37 1.22 16.10
N LEU A 99 3.35 0.47 15.73
CA LEU A 99 3.41 -0.97 15.54
C LEU A 99 2.88 -1.32 14.14
N SER A 100 3.66 -2.06 13.36
CA SER A 100 3.28 -2.52 12.03
C SER A 100 3.60 -4.00 11.85
N LEU A 101 2.58 -4.82 11.60
CA LEU A 101 2.68 -6.27 11.37
C LEU A 101 2.07 -6.58 10.00
N THR A 102 2.88 -6.75 8.95
CA THR A 102 2.40 -6.64 7.55
C THR A 102 2.43 -7.91 6.70
N GLU A 103 3.00 -9.02 7.18
CA GLU A 103 3.13 -10.25 6.36
C GLU A 103 2.77 -11.50 7.18
N ASP A 104 3.31 -11.62 8.40
CA ASP A 104 2.90 -12.61 9.39
C ASP A 104 1.87 -12.02 10.36
N GLY A 105 0.73 -12.70 10.52
CA GLY A 105 -0.30 -12.33 11.48
C GLY A 105 -0.04 -12.99 12.84
N LEU A 106 -0.38 -12.29 13.93
CA LEU A 106 -0.37 -12.91 15.26
C LEU A 106 -1.38 -14.04 15.33
N SER A 107 -0.94 -15.22 15.78
CA SER A 107 -1.83 -16.34 16.08
C SER A 107 -2.89 -15.92 17.11
N SER A 108 -4.05 -16.59 17.11
CA SER A 108 -5.11 -16.26 18.09
C SER A 108 -4.68 -16.50 19.54
N THR A 109 -3.80 -17.48 19.78
CA THR A 109 -3.28 -17.80 21.12
C THR A 109 -2.33 -16.73 21.63
N ASP A 110 -1.58 -16.08 20.74
CA ASP A 110 -0.54 -15.11 21.09
C ASP A 110 -1.04 -13.65 21.08
N ALA A 111 -2.23 -13.43 20.53
CA ALA A 111 -2.87 -12.12 20.42
C ALA A 111 -2.99 -11.35 21.75
N HIS A 112 -3.06 -12.04 22.88
CA HIS A 112 -3.11 -11.42 24.22
C HIS A 112 -1.91 -10.50 24.50
N VAL A 113 -0.80 -10.65 23.77
CA VAL A 113 0.34 -9.74 23.88
C VAL A 113 -0.01 -8.31 23.49
N LEU A 114 -0.98 -8.11 22.59
CA LEU A 114 -1.42 -6.78 22.16
C LEU A 114 -2.07 -5.99 23.31
N GLN A 115 -2.79 -6.67 24.21
CA GLN A 115 -3.43 -6.03 25.38
C GLN A 115 -2.40 -5.45 26.37
N ARG A 116 -1.15 -5.93 26.31
CA ARG A 116 -0.05 -5.47 27.18
C ARG A 116 0.73 -4.30 26.57
N LEU A 117 0.40 -3.89 25.35
CA LEU A 117 1.05 -2.74 24.71
C LEU A 117 0.64 -1.46 25.44
N GLY A 118 1.61 -0.55 25.58
CA GLY A 118 1.33 0.81 26.04
C GLY A 118 0.51 1.61 25.01
N PRO A 119 0.39 2.93 25.20
CA PRO A 119 -0.31 3.79 24.25
C PRO A 119 0.42 3.84 22.89
N VAL A 120 -0.20 3.30 21.85
CA VAL A 120 0.32 3.29 20.47
C VAL A 120 -0.49 4.28 19.63
N GLU A 121 0.19 5.19 18.93
CA GLU A 121 -0.44 6.19 18.07
C GLU A 121 -0.75 5.65 16.67
N HIS A 122 0.10 4.77 16.14
CA HIS A 122 -0.05 4.20 14.81
C HIS A 122 -0.03 2.68 14.86
N MET A 123 -1.10 2.04 14.40
CA MET A 123 -1.18 0.59 14.34
C MET A 123 -1.53 0.11 12.93
N ALA A 124 -0.73 -0.81 12.40
CA ALA A 124 -0.98 -1.48 11.13
C ALA A 124 -0.95 -3.00 11.31
N LEU A 125 -2.07 -3.65 10.98
CA LEU A 125 -2.23 -5.10 11.07
C LEU A 125 -2.66 -5.66 9.72
N HIS A 126 -1.88 -6.60 9.19
CA HIS A 126 -2.18 -7.35 7.97
C HIS A 126 -2.52 -8.78 8.31
N LYS A 127 -3.62 -9.28 7.73
CA LYS A 127 -4.16 -10.61 8.02
C LYS A 127 -4.27 -10.90 9.53
N PRO A 128 -4.75 -9.98 10.39
CA PRO A 128 -4.91 -10.28 11.81
C PRO A 128 -5.86 -11.45 12.01
N SER A 129 -5.46 -12.38 12.89
CA SER A 129 -6.33 -13.46 13.34
C SER A 129 -7.56 -12.93 14.09
N LEU A 130 -8.55 -13.79 14.31
CA LEU A 130 -9.71 -13.45 15.14
C LEU A 130 -9.28 -13.04 16.56
N GLY A 131 -8.33 -13.76 17.16
CA GLY A 131 -7.78 -13.42 18.47
C GLY A 131 -7.13 -12.04 18.46
N ALA A 132 -6.31 -11.73 17.44
CA ALA A 132 -5.66 -10.42 17.30
C ALA A 132 -6.66 -9.27 17.13
N THR A 133 -7.72 -9.50 16.36
CA THR A 133 -8.77 -8.49 16.13
C THR A 133 -9.58 -8.22 17.41
N ARG A 134 -9.86 -9.25 18.22
CA ARG A 134 -10.50 -9.08 19.54
C ARG A 134 -9.59 -8.41 20.55
N ALA A 135 -8.33 -8.85 20.62
CA ALA A 135 -7.34 -8.24 21.51
C ALA A 135 -7.10 -6.76 21.18
N LEU A 136 -7.18 -6.37 19.91
CA LEU A 136 -7.15 -4.97 19.49
C LEU A 136 -8.30 -4.17 20.13
N VAL A 137 -9.52 -4.70 20.11
CA VAL A 137 -10.68 -4.03 20.72
C VAL A 137 -10.48 -3.87 22.22
N ASP A 138 -10.09 -4.93 22.91
CA ASP A 138 -9.85 -4.90 24.35
C ASP A 138 -8.73 -3.90 24.69
N TRP A 139 -7.66 -3.88 23.89
CA TRP A 139 -6.55 -2.95 24.02
C TRP A 139 -7.00 -1.49 23.86
N ILE A 140 -7.74 -1.16 22.80
CA ILE A 140 -8.29 0.18 22.58
C ILE A 140 -9.16 0.62 23.76
N THR A 141 -10.00 -0.28 24.28
CA THR A 141 -10.90 0.05 25.40
C THR A 141 -10.16 0.22 26.73
N SER A 142 -9.02 -0.43 26.92
CA SER A 142 -8.29 -0.44 28.20
C SER A 142 -7.26 0.68 28.33
N VAL A 143 -6.54 1.02 27.26
CA VAL A 143 -5.45 2.01 27.28
C VAL A 143 -5.96 3.45 27.10
N GLY A 144 -7.21 3.62 26.65
CA GLY A 144 -7.75 4.92 26.23
C GLY A 144 -7.22 5.33 24.85
N PRO A 145 -7.48 6.57 24.38
CA PRO A 145 -7.29 6.95 22.97
C PRO A 145 -6.00 7.75 22.66
N PRO A 146 -4.87 7.10 22.35
CA PRO A 146 -3.74 7.71 21.64
C PRO A 146 -3.80 7.45 20.12
N LEU A 147 -4.65 6.52 19.65
CA LEU A 147 -4.60 6.05 18.26
C LEU A 147 -5.01 7.16 17.29
N SER A 148 -4.04 7.60 16.48
CA SER A 148 -4.21 8.59 15.42
C SER A 148 -4.25 7.94 14.04
N SER A 149 -3.70 6.74 13.88
CA SER A 149 -3.70 5.99 12.62
C SER A 149 -3.98 4.51 12.82
N LEU A 150 -4.94 3.99 12.07
CA LEU A 150 -5.30 2.57 12.07
C LEU A 150 -5.31 2.03 10.63
N THR A 151 -4.55 0.96 10.42
CA THR A 151 -4.56 0.18 9.18
C THR A 151 -4.90 -1.26 9.49
N ILE A 152 -6.00 -1.75 8.93
CA ILE A 152 -6.35 -3.17 8.95
C ILE A 152 -6.51 -3.64 7.50
N SER A 153 -5.85 -4.75 7.16
CA SER A 153 -5.87 -5.26 5.79
C SER A 153 -5.96 -6.77 5.71
N ASN A 154 -6.58 -7.28 4.64
CA ASN A 154 -6.65 -8.70 4.30
C ASN A 154 -7.18 -9.59 5.46
N THR A 155 -8.27 -9.21 6.12
CA THR A 155 -8.89 -10.03 7.18
C THR A 155 -10.35 -10.37 6.88
N TYR A 156 -10.73 -11.58 7.29
CA TYR A 156 -12.11 -12.08 7.25
C TYR A 156 -12.81 -11.97 8.61
N HIS A 157 -12.09 -11.49 9.63
CA HIS A 157 -12.58 -11.46 11.01
C HIS A 157 -13.08 -10.07 11.45
N LEU A 158 -12.87 -9.05 10.63
CA LEU A 158 -13.37 -7.70 10.88
C LEU A 158 -14.73 -7.52 10.19
N ASP A 159 -15.78 -7.28 10.97
CA ASP A 159 -17.13 -6.95 10.51
C ASP A 159 -17.57 -5.57 11.02
N SER A 160 -18.70 -5.08 10.50
CA SER A 160 -19.23 -3.74 10.81
C SER A 160 -19.37 -3.49 12.32
N PRO A 161 -20.00 -4.36 13.14
CA PRO A 161 -20.14 -4.11 14.58
C PRO A 161 -18.80 -4.00 15.31
N LEU A 162 -17.82 -4.84 14.94
CA LEU A 162 -16.50 -4.81 15.55
C LEU A 162 -15.75 -3.53 15.16
N LEU A 163 -15.83 -3.12 13.90
CA LEU A 163 -15.25 -1.86 13.45
C LEU A 163 -15.92 -0.66 14.13
N THR A 164 -17.25 -0.66 14.30
CA THR A 164 -17.96 0.39 15.06
C THR A 164 -17.41 0.50 16.47
N ARG A 165 -17.20 -0.61 17.17
CA ARG A 165 -16.62 -0.60 18.52
C ARG A 165 -15.19 -0.06 18.53
N ILE A 166 -14.36 -0.43 17.55
CA ILE A 166 -13.00 0.10 17.40
C ILE A 166 -13.03 1.63 17.20
N LEU A 167 -13.83 2.10 16.24
CA LEU A 167 -13.87 3.51 15.85
C LEU A 167 -14.52 4.41 16.92
N SER A 168 -15.55 3.92 17.61
CA SER A 168 -16.20 4.65 18.72
C SER A 168 -15.25 4.91 19.91
N ASN A 169 -14.21 4.09 20.06
CA ASN A 169 -13.21 4.24 21.12
C ASN A 169 -11.91 4.90 20.62
N THR A 170 -11.88 5.43 19.40
CA THR A 170 -10.72 6.12 18.80
C THR A 170 -11.07 7.52 18.27
N PRO A 171 -11.56 8.44 19.11
CA PRO A 171 -12.04 9.75 18.67
C PRO A 171 -10.96 10.67 18.08
N LYS A 172 -9.68 10.38 18.32
CA LYS A 172 -8.53 11.14 17.78
C LYS A 172 -8.00 10.58 16.46
N LEU A 173 -8.69 9.61 15.86
CA LEU A 173 -8.24 8.95 14.64
C LEU A 173 -8.28 9.95 13.47
N LYS A 174 -7.12 10.15 12.85
CA LYS A 174 -6.91 11.01 11.67
C LYS A 174 -6.72 10.22 10.40
N SER A 175 -6.20 9.00 10.50
CA SER A 175 -5.93 8.13 9.35
C SER A 175 -6.58 6.77 9.54
N LEU A 176 -7.44 6.39 8.59
CA LEU A 176 -8.12 5.09 8.58
C LEU A 176 -7.86 4.38 7.25
N SER A 177 -7.35 3.15 7.32
CA SER A 177 -7.14 2.29 6.17
C SER A 177 -7.77 0.91 6.40
N ILE A 178 -8.88 0.62 5.71
CA ILE A 178 -9.58 -0.66 5.75
C ILE A 178 -9.58 -1.27 4.36
N THR A 179 -8.66 -2.19 4.09
CA THR A 179 -8.47 -2.74 2.73
C THR A 179 -8.64 -4.25 2.70
N ASN A 180 -9.32 -4.76 1.67
CA ASN A 180 -9.57 -6.19 1.47
C ASN A 180 -10.14 -6.88 2.72
N CYS A 181 -11.07 -6.21 3.39
CA CYS A 181 -11.83 -6.74 4.51
C CYS A 181 -13.21 -7.13 4.01
N LEU A 182 -13.38 -8.36 3.52
CA LEU A 182 -14.53 -8.75 2.70
C LEU A 182 -15.90 -8.67 3.41
N ARG A 183 -15.92 -8.62 4.75
CA ARG A 183 -17.15 -8.48 5.54
C ARG A 183 -17.54 -7.03 5.82
N ILE A 184 -16.84 -6.06 5.22
CA ILE A 184 -17.11 -4.63 5.36
C ILE A 184 -17.42 -4.07 3.99
N GLU A 185 -18.68 -3.78 3.78
CA GLU A 185 -19.13 -3.07 2.59
C GLU A 185 -18.79 -1.57 2.71
N PRO A 186 -18.52 -0.88 1.57
CA PRO A 186 -18.23 0.55 1.58
C PRO A 186 -19.31 1.39 2.25
N CYS A 187 -20.59 1.12 1.99
CA CYS A 187 -21.70 1.84 2.61
C CYS A 187 -21.73 1.66 4.14
N SER A 188 -21.47 0.43 4.62
CA SER A 188 -21.35 0.17 6.05
C SER A 188 -20.18 0.94 6.66
N LEU A 189 -19.00 0.91 6.02
CA LEU A 189 -17.83 1.69 6.46
C LEU A 189 -18.16 3.18 6.58
N PHE A 190 -18.84 3.74 5.57
CA PHE A 190 -19.20 5.15 5.52
C PHE A 190 -20.21 5.56 6.58
N SER A 191 -21.23 4.73 6.83
CA SER A 191 -22.17 4.95 7.94
C SER A 191 -21.43 4.97 9.27
N ILE A 192 -20.52 4.01 9.52
CA ILE A 192 -19.74 3.96 10.76
C ILE A 192 -18.87 5.22 10.92
N ILE A 193 -18.20 5.66 9.85
CA ILE A 193 -17.38 6.89 9.87
C ILE A 193 -18.26 8.12 10.19
N THR A 194 -19.46 8.18 9.61
CA THR A 194 -20.42 9.26 9.87
C THR A 194 -20.89 9.26 11.32
N ASP A 195 -21.30 8.10 11.83
CA ASP A 195 -21.82 7.92 13.19
C ASP A 195 -20.76 8.25 14.26
N THR A 196 -19.49 7.96 13.95
CA THR A 196 -18.37 8.23 14.88
C THR A 196 -17.80 9.65 14.75
N SER A 197 -18.23 10.44 13.77
CA SER A 197 -17.82 11.85 13.58
C SER A 197 -16.30 12.07 13.60
N LEU A 198 -15.55 11.17 12.97
CA LEU A 198 -14.08 11.19 13.00
C LEU A 198 -13.50 12.34 12.15
N PRO A 199 -12.50 13.09 12.66
CA PRO A 199 -11.83 14.16 11.91
C PRO A 199 -10.74 13.57 10.98
N LEU A 200 -11.14 12.71 10.04
CA LEU A 200 -10.21 12.00 9.16
C LEU A 200 -9.51 12.98 8.20
N GLU A 201 -8.19 12.93 8.18
CA GLU A 201 -7.31 13.59 7.22
C GLU A 201 -6.92 12.63 6.07
N SER A 202 -6.95 11.31 6.33
CA SER A 202 -6.60 10.26 5.38
C SER A 202 -7.57 9.08 5.46
N LEU A 203 -8.09 8.66 4.31
CA LEU A 203 -9.00 7.52 4.17
C LEU A 203 -8.51 6.59 3.06
N THR A 204 -8.37 5.31 3.39
CA THR A 204 -8.10 4.24 2.43
C THR A 204 -9.12 3.13 2.56
N PHE A 205 -9.74 2.72 1.45
CA PHE A 205 -10.70 1.62 1.45
C PHE A 205 -10.70 0.80 0.16
N THR A 206 -11.33 -0.37 0.21
CA THR A 206 -11.56 -1.23 -0.95
C THR A 206 -12.99 -1.07 -1.47
N LEU A 207 -13.15 -0.92 -2.78
CA LEU A 207 -14.39 -1.12 -3.51
C LEU A 207 -14.37 -2.54 -4.10
N PRO A 208 -15.11 -3.50 -3.51
CA PRO A 208 -15.15 -4.87 -4.00
C PRO A 208 -15.97 -4.97 -5.29
N ARG A 209 -15.70 -6.02 -6.06
CA ARG A 209 -16.30 -6.29 -7.37
C ARG A 209 -17.82 -6.20 -7.42
N ASP A 210 -18.47 -6.73 -6.38
CA ASP A 210 -19.91 -6.92 -6.34
C ASP A 210 -20.62 -5.80 -5.55
N ALA A 211 -19.94 -4.69 -5.25
CA ALA A 211 -20.55 -3.58 -4.53
C ALA A 211 -21.58 -2.81 -5.40
N GLU A 212 -22.65 -2.37 -4.76
CA GLU A 212 -23.64 -1.47 -5.35
C GLU A 212 -23.10 -0.04 -5.47
N TYR A 213 -22.48 0.29 -6.60
CA TYR A 213 -21.79 1.58 -6.79
C TYR A 213 -22.73 2.79 -6.89
N ASP A 214 -24.01 2.59 -7.18
CA ASP A 214 -24.97 3.67 -7.38
C ASP A 214 -25.22 4.48 -6.10
N SER A 215 -25.17 3.80 -4.96
CA SER A 215 -25.37 4.39 -3.64
C SER A 215 -24.13 5.12 -3.11
N LEU A 216 -22.94 4.87 -3.70
CA LEU A 216 -21.66 5.40 -3.21
C LEU A 216 -21.67 6.93 -3.05
N GLY A 217 -22.28 7.64 -4.01
CA GLY A 217 -22.37 9.09 -3.97
C GLY A 217 -23.35 9.64 -2.92
N ALA A 218 -24.32 8.84 -2.49
CA ALA A 218 -25.29 9.21 -1.46
C ALA A 218 -24.83 8.83 -0.05
N THR A 219 -24.00 7.78 0.08
CA THR A 219 -23.53 7.25 1.35
C THR A 219 -22.17 7.78 1.77
N PHE A 220 -21.40 8.40 0.87
CA PHE A 220 -20.07 8.91 1.21
C PHE A 220 -20.12 9.94 2.36
N PRO A 221 -19.28 9.79 3.39
CA PRO A 221 -19.37 10.61 4.59
C PRO A 221 -18.91 12.04 4.31
N SER A 222 -19.51 13.00 5.01
CA SER A 222 -19.01 14.37 5.02
C SER A 222 -17.69 14.42 5.79
N LEU A 223 -16.58 14.58 5.07
CA LEU A 223 -15.23 14.62 5.64
C LEU A 223 -14.50 15.93 5.30
N PRO A 224 -14.78 17.04 6.02
CA PRO A 224 -14.23 18.35 5.69
C PRO A 224 -12.71 18.45 5.87
N THR A 225 -12.13 17.58 6.71
CA THR A 225 -10.68 17.53 6.95
C THR A 225 -9.94 16.59 6.00
N LEU A 226 -10.64 15.83 5.16
CA LEU A 226 -10.02 14.79 4.33
C LEU A 226 -9.13 15.41 3.27
N ARG A 227 -7.84 15.06 3.29
CA ARG A 227 -6.83 15.52 2.32
C ARG A 227 -6.28 14.37 1.47
N HIS A 228 -6.28 13.16 2.00
CA HIS A 228 -5.69 12.01 1.34
C HIS A 228 -6.73 10.91 1.14
N LEU A 229 -6.97 10.54 -0.12
CA LEU A 229 -7.87 9.46 -0.47
C LEU A 229 -7.13 8.40 -1.28
N SER A 230 -7.25 7.14 -0.86
CA SER A 230 -6.78 6.00 -1.62
C SER A 230 -7.87 4.94 -1.75
N VAL A 231 -8.18 4.54 -2.97
CA VAL A 231 -9.22 3.55 -3.24
C VAL A 231 -8.62 2.38 -3.99
N LEU A 232 -8.73 1.19 -3.40
CA LEU A 232 -8.44 -0.07 -4.08
C LEU A 232 -9.72 -0.58 -4.73
N ILE A 233 -9.73 -0.69 -6.04
CA ILE A 233 -10.92 -0.97 -6.85
C ILE A 233 -10.76 -2.35 -7.47
N GLU A 234 -11.67 -3.24 -7.15
CA GLU A 234 -11.87 -4.48 -7.88
C GLU A 234 -13.02 -4.24 -8.87
N PRO A 235 -12.75 -3.95 -10.15
CA PRO A 235 -13.83 -3.62 -11.07
C PRO A 235 -14.73 -4.85 -11.35
N PRO A 236 -16.02 -4.62 -11.70
CA PRO A 236 -16.95 -5.69 -12.05
C PRO A 236 -16.42 -6.58 -13.19
N SER A 237 -16.85 -7.86 -13.18
CA SER A 237 -16.48 -8.84 -14.20
C SER A 237 -17.05 -8.47 -15.57
N GLU A 238 -16.29 -7.72 -16.36
CA GLU A 238 -16.35 -7.84 -17.83
C GLU A 238 -15.15 -8.67 -18.28
N PRO A 239 -15.27 -9.47 -19.37
CA PRO A 239 -14.09 -10.07 -20.00
C PRO A 239 -13.05 -8.97 -20.14
N ASP A 240 -11.82 -9.23 -19.68
CA ASP A 240 -10.72 -8.27 -19.79
C ASP A 240 -10.75 -7.79 -21.23
N PRO A 241 -11.11 -6.50 -21.51
CA PRO A 241 -11.26 -6.06 -22.88
C PRO A 241 -9.97 -6.45 -23.55
N ASP A 242 -10.06 -7.22 -24.64
CA ASP A 242 -8.89 -7.74 -25.33
C ASP A 242 -7.89 -6.60 -25.37
N ARG A 243 -6.65 -6.81 -24.91
CA ARG A 243 -5.68 -5.72 -24.65
C ARG A 243 -5.39 -4.82 -25.87
N HIS A 244 -5.98 -5.17 -27.00
CA HIS A 244 -5.94 -4.57 -28.32
C HIS A 244 -7.14 -3.67 -28.64
N THR A 245 -8.21 -3.70 -27.84
CA THR A 245 -9.41 -2.88 -28.01
C THR A 245 -9.48 -1.86 -26.88
N THR A 246 -9.25 -0.59 -27.21
CA THR A 246 -9.43 0.59 -26.36
C THR A 246 -10.92 0.86 -26.08
N THR A 247 -11.72 -0.20 -25.91
CA THR A 247 -13.14 -0.07 -25.63
C THR A 247 -13.28 0.33 -24.16
N THR A 248 -13.86 1.49 -23.93
CA THR A 248 -14.02 2.04 -22.58
C THR A 248 -15.07 1.21 -21.84
N ASP A 249 -14.67 0.42 -20.84
CA ASP A 249 -15.56 -0.42 -20.00
C ASP A 249 -16.66 0.46 -19.36
N PRO A 250 -17.94 0.33 -19.76
CA PRO A 250 -19.01 1.20 -19.32
C PRO A 250 -19.32 1.06 -17.83
N LEU A 251 -19.16 -0.13 -17.26
CA LEU A 251 -19.37 -0.37 -15.83
C LEU A 251 -18.26 0.26 -15.00
N ALA A 252 -17.00 0.14 -15.42
CA ALA A 252 -15.90 0.84 -14.79
C ALA A 252 -16.08 2.37 -14.89
N GLN A 253 -16.50 2.90 -16.05
CA GLN A 253 -16.79 4.34 -16.18
C GLN A 253 -17.91 4.80 -15.25
N ARG A 254 -18.96 3.98 -15.09
CA ARG A 254 -20.04 4.26 -14.14
C ARG A 254 -19.48 4.32 -12.71
N LEU A 255 -18.72 3.31 -12.30
CA LEU A 255 -18.05 3.28 -10.99
C LEU A 255 -17.21 4.55 -10.75
N PHE A 256 -16.35 4.91 -11.69
CA PHE A 256 -15.53 6.11 -11.56
C PHE A 256 -16.36 7.39 -11.49
N ARG A 257 -17.46 7.48 -12.24
CA ARG A 257 -18.40 8.60 -12.16
C ARG A 257 -19.00 8.72 -10.75
N HIS A 258 -19.46 7.61 -10.17
CA HIS A 258 -20.02 7.62 -8.81
C HIS A 258 -18.95 7.96 -7.76
N LEU A 259 -17.74 7.43 -7.90
CA LEU A 259 -16.63 7.74 -7.00
C LEU A 259 -16.24 9.23 -7.07
N LEU A 260 -16.04 9.79 -8.26
CA LEU A 260 -15.71 11.20 -8.43
C LEU A 260 -16.86 12.12 -7.97
N LYS A 261 -18.11 11.70 -8.16
CA LYS A 261 -19.28 12.42 -7.62
C LYS A 261 -19.31 12.39 -6.10
N ALA A 262 -18.96 11.26 -5.47
CA ALA A 262 -18.94 11.10 -4.02
C ALA A 262 -17.95 12.06 -3.35
N ILE A 263 -16.77 12.24 -3.96
CA ILE A 263 -15.68 13.03 -3.40
C ILE A 263 -15.70 14.50 -3.82
N ARG A 264 -16.75 14.94 -4.54
CA ARG A 264 -16.81 16.26 -5.17
C ARG A 264 -16.65 17.45 -4.22
N ASN A 265 -17.04 17.26 -2.97
CA ASN A 265 -17.03 18.31 -1.94
C ASN A 265 -15.80 18.21 -1.02
N VAL A 266 -14.76 17.47 -1.44
CA VAL A 266 -13.55 17.26 -0.65
C VAL A 266 -12.36 17.96 -1.29
N ASP A 267 -11.65 18.76 -0.52
CA ASP A 267 -10.42 19.44 -0.95
C ASP A 267 -9.21 18.51 -0.86
N LEU A 268 -9.16 17.54 -1.76
CA LEU A 268 -8.11 16.52 -1.80
C LEU A 268 -6.75 17.13 -2.19
N TYR A 269 -5.75 16.82 -1.37
CA TYR A 269 -4.33 17.02 -1.67
C TYR A 269 -3.75 15.83 -2.45
N SER A 270 -4.17 14.60 -2.11
CA SER A 270 -3.70 13.38 -2.77
C SER A 270 -4.85 12.45 -3.11
N LEU A 271 -4.85 11.94 -4.34
CA LEU A 271 -5.77 10.90 -4.81
C LEU A 271 -4.99 9.72 -5.38
N THR A 272 -5.29 8.53 -4.86
CA THR A 272 -4.73 7.27 -5.35
C THR A 272 -5.85 6.33 -5.77
N LEU A 273 -5.87 5.92 -7.04
CA LEU A 273 -6.77 4.89 -7.56
C LEU A 273 -5.94 3.68 -7.96
N ARG A 274 -6.22 2.53 -7.35
CA ARG A 274 -5.51 1.27 -7.59
C ARG A 274 -6.49 0.23 -8.07
N LEU A 275 -6.31 -0.30 -9.27
CA LEU A 275 -7.21 -1.33 -9.77
C LEU A 275 -6.63 -2.76 -9.64
N ALA A 276 -7.50 -3.75 -9.51
CA ALA A 276 -7.12 -5.15 -9.60
C ALA A 276 -6.74 -5.54 -11.06
N SER A 277 -7.47 -5.05 -12.05
CA SER A 277 -7.26 -5.25 -13.49
C SER A 277 -7.05 -3.94 -14.24
N HIS A 278 -6.49 -4.00 -15.44
CA HIS A 278 -6.20 -2.81 -16.23
C HIS A 278 -7.50 -2.23 -16.82
N ARG A 279 -7.68 -0.91 -16.70
CA ARG A 279 -8.83 -0.19 -17.28
C ARG A 279 -8.38 1.15 -17.85
N THR A 280 -9.27 1.80 -18.61
CA THR A 280 -9.07 3.15 -19.12
C THR A 280 -9.97 4.14 -18.37
N LEU A 281 -9.50 5.37 -18.15
CA LEU A 281 -10.35 6.45 -17.65
C LEU A 281 -10.71 7.38 -18.82
N SER A 282 -12.00 7.60 -19.04
CA SER A 282 -12.45 8.44 -20.15
C SER A 282 -12.05 9.92 -19.96
N PRO A 283 -11.77 10.66 -21.06
CA PRO A 283 -11.42 12.09 -20.98
C PRO A 283 -12.47 12.93 -20.24
N LYS A 284 -13.76 12.58 -20.36
CA LYS A 284 -14.85 13.25 -19.63
C LYS A 284 -14.69 13.16 -18.11
N LEU A 285 -14.26 11.99 -17.59
CA LEU A 285 -14.04 11.80 -16.16
C LEU A 285 -12.75 12.46 -15.70
N VAL A 286 -11.70 12.45 -16.53
CA VAL A 286 -10.46 13.20 -16.25
C VAL A 286 -10.76 14.69 -16.13
N ASN A 287 -11.52 15.26 -17.07
CA ASN A 287 -11.93 16.66 -17.00
C ASN A 287 -12.80 16.95 -15.76
N GLY A 288 -13.68 16.02 -15.38
CA GLY A 288 -14.43 16.11 -14.12
C GLY A 288 -13.52 16.17 -12.89
N LEU A 289 -12.48 15.33 -12.85
CA LEU A 289 -11.46 15.34 -11.79
C LEU A 289 -10.67 16.66 -11.77
N ILE A 290 -10.23 17.15 -12.93
CA ILE A 290 -9.51 18.43 -13.06
C ILE A 290 -10.39 19.59 -12.60
N THR A 291 -11.64 19.64 -13.07
CA THR A 291 -12.59 20.72 -12.72
C THR A 291 -12.86 20.75 -11.22
N THR A 292 -12.96 19.58 -10.59
CA THR A 292 -13.31 19.45 -9.18
C THR A 292 -12.11 19.65 -8.26
N HIS A 293 -10.96 19.06 -8.58
CA HIS A 293 -9.81 18.97 -7.68
C HIS A 293 -8.52 19.62 -8.23
N GLY A 294 -8.52 20.14 -9.46
CA GLY A 294 -7.29 20.64 -10.11
C GLY A 294 -6.58 21.76 -9.35
N ARG A 295 -7.30 22.51 -8.51
CA ARG A 295 -6.72 23.57 -7.65
C ARG A 295 -6.07 23.03 -6.39
N THR A 296 -6.59 21.95 -5.82
CA THR A 296 -6.17 21.42 -4.51
C THR A 296 -5.20 20.25 -4.63
N LEU A 297 -5.34 19.46 -5.72
CA LEU A 297 -4.62 18.23 -5.90
C LEU A 297 -3.15 18.50 -6.17
N ARG A 298 -2.30 17.82 -5.39
CA ARG A 298 -0.83 17.85 -5.54
C ARG A 298 -0.25 16.49 -5.89
N ARG A 299 -0.95 15.41 -5.58
CA ARG A 299 -0.50 14.05 -5.91
C ARG A 299 -1.63 13.26 -6.56
N LEU A 300 -1.37 12.76 -7.75
CA LEU A 300 -2.29 11.91 -8.49
C LEU A 300 -1.61 10.58 -8.82
N ASN A 301 -2.11 9.49 -8.26
CA ASN A 301 -1.55 8.15 -8.49
C ASN A 301 -2.60 7.22 -9.08
N LEU A 302 -2.42 6.81 -10.33
CA LEU A 302 -3.33 5.99 -11.09
C LEU A 302 -2.63 4.69 -11.46
N PHE A 303 -2.92 3.60 -10.74
CA PHE A 303 -2.30 2.30 -10.98
C PHE A 303 -3.27 1.37 -11.72
N LYS A 304 -2.81 0.76 -12.82
CA LYS A 304 -3.67 -0.06 -13.70
C LYS A 304 -4.84 0.71 -14.29
N LEU A 305 -4.63 2.02 -14.46
CA LEU A 305 -5.59 2.92 -15.07
C LEU A 305 -4.88 3.75 -16.14
N ALA A 306 -5.17 3.45 -17.40
CA ALA A 306 -4.62 4.15 -18.55
C ALA A 306 -5.41 5.42 -18.85
N LEU A 307 -4.67 6.45 -19.25
CA LEU A 307 -5.18 7.72 -19.79
C LEU A 307 -4.77 7.84 -21.26
N SER A 308 -5.49 8.63 -22.05
CA SER A 308 -4.98 9.06 -23.36
C SER A 308 -3.88 10.11 -23.18
N ALA A 309 -2.99 10.27 -24.17
CA ALA A 309 -1.94 11.30 -24.12
C ALA A 309 -2.52 12.71 -23.94
N TYR A 310 -3.63 13.02 -24.62
CA TYR A 310 -4.40 14.25 -24.42
C TYR A 310 -4.86 14.44 -22.97
N SER A 311 -5.38 13.38 -22.33
CA SER A 311 -5.81 13.45 -20.93
C SER A 311 -4.64 13.68 -19.98
N VAL A 312 -3.47 13.11 -20.27
CA VAL A 312 -2.24 13.36 -19.50
C VAL A 312 -1.80 14.83 -19.67
N ALA A 313 -1.79 15.32 -20.91
CA ALA A 313 -1.47 16.72 -21.20
C ALA A 313 -2.44 17.69 -20.50
N ASP A 314 -3.74 17.37 -20.46
CA ASP A 314 -4.75 18.16 -19.75
C ASP A 314 -4.49 18.19 -18.25
N VAL A 315 -4.12 17.06 -17.64
CA VAL A 315 -3.74 17.00 -16.22
C VAL A 315 -2.53 17.89 -15.96
N LEU A 316 -1.49 17.81 -16.78
CA LEU A 316 -0.27 18.62 -16.63
C LEU A 316 -0.54 20.12 -16.77
N LYS A 317 -1.45 20.51 -17.67
CA LYS A 317 -1.79 21.91 -17.94
C LYS A 317 -2.71 22.52 -16.89
N HIS A 318 -3.62 21.74 -16.30
CA HIS A 318 -4.72 22.29 -15.50
C HIS A 318 -4.67 21.93 -14.01
N VAL A 319 -3.84 20.96 -13.61
CA VAL A 319 -3.60 20.68 -12.18
C VAL A 319 -2.39 21.49 -11.72
N SER A 320 -2.63 22.76 -11.40
CA SER A 320 -1.57 23.76 -11.25
C SER A 320 -0.55 23.43 -10.18
N ASN A 321 -0.96 22.79 -9.07
CA ASN A 321 -0.12 22.49 -7.92
C ASN A 321 0.40 21.05 -7.90
N LEU A 322 0.39 20.35 -9.05
CA LEU A 322 0.77 18.95 -9.14
C LEU A 322 2.27 18.78 -8.83
N GLU A 323 2.57 18.12 -7.70
CA GLU A 323 3.92 17.80 -7.24
C GLU A 323 4.37 16.40 -7.71
N GLN A 324 3.43 15.46 -7.79
CA GLN A 324 3.69 14.07 -8.17
C GLN A 324 2.58 13.51 -9.06
N LEU A 325 2.98 12.85 -10.14
CA LEU A 325 2.08 12.14 -11.05
C LEU A 325 2.55 10.70 -11.24
N SER A 326 1.71 9.72 -10.93
CA SER A 326 1.96 8.31 -11.21
C SER A 326 0.88 7.77 -12.14
N LEU A 327 1.25 7.25 -13.31
CA LEU A 327 0.31 6.70 -14.29
C LEU A 327 1.00 5.71 -15.23
N GLU A 328 0.21 4.96 -15.99
CA GLU A 328 0.73 4.07 -17.01
C GLU A 328 1.14 4.83 -18.28
N LEU A 329 2.44 5.09 -18.46
CA LEU A 329 2.94 5.83 -19.62
C LEU A 329 3.05 4.95 -20.86
N GLY A 330 3.20 3.63 -20.70
CA GLY A 330 3.40 2.67 -21.78
C GLY A 330 2.31 2.63 -22.85
N GLY A 331 1.09 3.09 -22.54
CA GLY A 331 -0.02 3.21 -23.49
C GLY A 331 -0.08 4.53 -24.25
N VAL A 332 0.75 5.52 -23.88
CA VAL A 332 0.76 6.88 -24.45
C VAL A 332 2.11 7.27 -25.04
N LEU A 333 3.07 6.33 -25.08
CA LEU A 333 4.42 6.59 -25.59
C LEU A 333 4.48 6.90 -27.09
N ASP A 334 3.46 6.51 -27.85
CA ASP A 334 3.39 6.81 -29.28
C ASP A 334 3.07 8.30 -29.53
N ASP A 335 2.46 8.97 -28.54
CA ASP A 335 2.12 10.40 -28.56
C ASP A 335 2.88 11.16 -27.45
N LEU A 336 4.13 10.75 -27.17
CA LEU A 336 4.95 11.34 -26.09
C LEU A 336 5.18 12.84 -26.29
N ASP A 337 5.22 13.30 -27.54
CA ASP A 337 5.42 14.70 -27.89
C ASP A 337 4.34 15.60 -27.26
N LEU A 338 3.09 15.16 -27.19
CA LEU A 338 2.00 15.89 -26.53
C LEU A 338 2.25 16.09 -25.03
N ILE A 339 2.86 15.09 -24.38
CA ILE A 339 3.21 15.16 -22.95
C ILE A 339 4.40 16.10 -22.76
N ILE A 340 5.40 16.01 -23.63
CA ILE A 340 6.58 16.89 -23.65
C ILE A 340 6.15 18.36 -23.81
N GLU A 341 5.24 18.66 -24.74
CA GLU A 341 4.71 20.01 -24.96
C GLU A 341 3.90 20.54 -23.78
N ALA A 342 3.29 19.65 -22.98
CA ALA A 342 2.47 20.03 -21.82
C ALA A 342 3.29 20.22 -20.53
N LEU A 343 4.43 19.56 -20.40
CA LEU A 343 5.28 19.59 -19.20
C LEU A 343 5.70 21.00 -18.73
N PRO A 344 5.99 21.97 -19.62
CA PRO A 344 6.30 23.33 -19.19
C PRO A 344 5.20 24.02 -18.37
N ALA A 345 3.93 23.59 -18.51
CA ALA A 345 2.83 24.12 -17.71
C ALA A 345 2.81 23.56 -16.27
N ALA A 346 3.43 22.40 -16.02
CA ALA A 346 3.47 21.72 -14.73
C ALA A 346 4.63 22.24 -13.86
N GLN A 347 4.55 23.52 -13.46
CA GLN A 347 5.63 24.25 -12.77
C GLN A 347 6.01 23.71 -11.38
N HIS A 348 5.21 22.81 -10.82
CA HIS A 348 5.44 22.21 -9.50
C HIS A 348 5.73 20.71 -9.57
N LEU A 349 5.74 20.09 -10.77
CA LEU A 349 5.86 18.65 -10.91
C LEU A 349 7.31 18.20 -10.71
N HIS A 350 7.59 17.61 -9.56
CA HIS A 350 8.93 17.13 -9.20
C HIS A 350 9.15 15.65 -9.53
N THR A 351 8.08 14.85 -9.54
CA THR A 351 8.19 13.40 -9.72
C THR A 351 7.12 12.86 -10.67
N LEU A 352 7.58 12.20 -11.73
CA LEU A 352 6.75 11.46 -12.68
C LEU A 352 7.05 9.95 -12.57
N ILE A 353 6.04 9.13 -12.34
CA ILE A 353 6.19 7.68 -12.14
C ILE A 353 5.43 6.93 -13.23
N ASP A 354 6.16 6.21 -14.09
CA ASP A 354 5.63 5.21 -14.99
C ASP A 354 5.27 3.94 -14.21
N THR A 355 3.97 3.64 -14.15
CA THR A 355 3.45 2.41 -13.52
C THR A 355 3.16 1.30 -14.52
N SER A 356 3.56 1.44 -15.79
CA SER A 356 3.25 0.45 -16.83
C SER A 356 3.94 -0.90 -16.59
N PRO A 357 3.26 -2.01 -16.90
CA PRO A 357 3.84 -3.33 -16.76
C PRO A 357 4.98 -3.52 -17.77
N THR A 358 6.16 -3.91 -17.29
CA THR A 358 7.23 -4.40 -18.18
C THR A 358 6.79 -5.71 -18.85
N VAL A 359 6.66 -5.70 -20.18
CA VAL A 359 6.58 -6.94 -20.95
C VAL A 359 7.97 -7.57 -20.91
N THR A 360 8.14 -8.62 -20.11
CA THR A 360 9.26 -9.54 -20.32
C THR A 360 9.09 -10.15 -21.70
N THR A 361 10.07 -9.93 -22.57
CA THR A 361 10.25 -10.63 -23.85
C THR A 361 10.55 -12.12 -23.60
N THR A 362 9.62 -12.85 -23.00
CA THR A 362 9.70 -14.32 -22.83
C THR A 362 8.85 -15.06 -23.86
N THR A 363 8.11 -14.36 -24.72
CA THR A 363 7.37 -14.97 -25.83
C THR A 363 8.20 -15.28 -27.07
N HIS A 364 9.50 -14.96 -27.10
CA HIS A 364 10.32 -15.31 -28.27
C HIS A 364 10.73 -16.79 -28.35
N ASP A 365 10.63 -17.56 -27.26
CA ASP A 365 11.02 -18.98 -27.26
C ASP A 365 9.88 -19.97 -27.54
N ARG A 366 8.61 -19.58 -27.35
CA ARG A 366 7.48 -20.46 -27.70
C ARG A 366 7.18 -20.51 -29.19
N ASP A 367 7.53 -19.47 -29.95
CA ASP A 367 7.35 -19.48 -31.41
C ASP A 367 8.49 -20.20 -32.15
N ARG A 368 9.64 -20.45 -31.52
CA ARG A 368 10.74 -21.19 -32.17
C ARG A 368 10.43 -22.69 -32.35
N ASN A 369 9.58 -23.25 -31.49
CA ASN A 369 9.15 -24.65 -31.59
C ASN A 369 7.86 -24.85 -32.41
N ARG A 370 7.26 -23.79 -32.97
CA ARG A 370 6.05 -23.88 -33.79
C ARG A 370 6.31 -24.05 -35.29
N TRP A 371 7.57 -23.91 -35.73
CA TRP A 371 7.99 -24.05 -37.15
C TRP A 371 8.39 -25.48 -37.56
N ARG A 372 8.09 -26.51 -36.75
CA ARG A 372 8.28 -27.93 -37.12
C ARG A 372 6.96 -28.67 -37.33
N GLN A 373 5.99 -28.04 -37.98
CA GLN A 373 4.88 -28.75 -38.61
C GLN A 373 4.67 -28.22 -40.03
N PRO A 374 4.61 -29.08 -41.06
CA PRO A 374 4.25 -28.64 -42.41
C PRO A 374 2.76 -28.28 -42.42
N GLN A 375 2.44 -27.01 -42.65
CA GLN A 375 1.07 -26.58 -42.96
C GLN A 375 0.83 -26.57 -44.49
N PRO A 376 -0.37 -26.95 -44.95
CA PRO A 376 -0.76 -26.92 -46.35
C PRO A 376 -1.03 -25.50 -46.85
N PRO A 377 -1.00 -25.25 -48.18
CA PRO A 377 -1.06 -23.91 -48.74
C PRO A 377 -2.50 -23.41 -48.81
N HIS A 378 -2.83 -22.37 -48.05
CA HIS A 378 -3.98 -21.53 -48.36
C HIS A 378 -3.60 -20.05 -48.31
N HIS A 379 -3.74 -19.42 -49.47
CA HIS A 379 -3.69 -17.97 -49.67
C HIS A 379 -4.83 -17.30 -48.90
N SER A 380 -4.51 -16.51 -47.88
CA SER A 380 -5.27 -15.30 -47.54
C SER A 380 -4.36 -14.34 -46.77
N ALA A 381 -4.30 -13.10 -47.24
CA ALA A 381 -3.56 -12.03 -46.61
C ALA A 381 -4.39 -11.47 -45.43
N ASP A 382 -4.27 -12.12 -44.26
CA ASP A 382 -4.81 -11.55 -43.03
C ASP A 382 -3.94 -10.36 -42.58
N PRO A 383 -4.53 -9.19 -42.27
CA PRO A 383 -3.78 -8.08 -41.70
C PRO A 383 -3.27 -8.50 -40.32
N LYS A 384 -1.95 -8.49 -40.15
CA LYS A 384 -1.30 -8.75 -38.85
C LYS A 384 -1.91 -7.84 -37.78
N PRO A 385 -2.34 -8.37 -36.63
CA PRO A 385 -2.89 -7.54 -35.56
C PRO A 385 -1.82 -6.56 -35.07
N LEU A 386 -2.14 -5.26 -35.12
CA LEU A 386 -1.35 -4.20 -34.50
C LEU A 386 -1.29 -4.45 -32.99
N ARG A 387 -0.23 -5.12 -32.54
CA ARG A 387 0.08 -5.27 -31.12
C ARG A 387 0.44 -3.88 -30.59
N SER A 388 -0.46 -3.21 -29.88
CA SER A 388 -0.07 -2.10 -29.01
C SER A 388 0.90 -2.66 -27.97
N LYS A 389 2.15 -2.21 -28.06
CA LYS A 389 3.22 -2.64 -27.17
C LYS A 389 3.19 -1.71 -25.98
N PHE A 390 2.40 -2.06 -24.95
CA PHE A 390 2.62 -1.48 -23.62
C PHE A 390 4.05 -1.81 -23.21
N ARG A 391 4.94 -0.84 -23.40
CA ARG A 391 6.36 -0.94 -23.10
C ARG A 391 6.65 0.05 -21.98
N ALA A 392 7.52 -0.36 -21.06
CA ALA A 392 8.00 0.57 -20.05
C ALA A 392 8.77 1.73 -20.72
N LEU A 393 8.78 2.88 -20.05
CA LEU A 393 9.55 4.04 -20.46
C LEU A 393 11.02 3.67 -20.71
N THR A 394 11.55 4.06 -21.87
CA THR A 394 12.98 3.92 -22.16
C THR A 394 13.79 5.05 -21.52
N ARG A 395 15.10 4.84 -21.33
CA ARG A 395 16.01 5.87 -20.83
C ARG A 395 16.00 7.13 -21.68
N ALA A 396 15.96 7.00 -23.00
CA ALA A 396 15.93 8.13 -23.93
C ALA A 396 14.66 8.97 -23.72
N GLN A 397 13.50 8.30 -23.61
CA GLN A 397 12.22 8.96 -23.32
C GLN A 397 12.20 9.61 -21.94
N ALA A 398 12.79 8.97 -20.92
CA ALA A 398 12.97 9.58 -19.60
C ALA A 398 13.81 10.86 -19.64
N GLY A 399 14.88 10.85 -20.44
CA GLY A 399 15.73 12.03 -20.66
C GLY A 399 14.94 13.19 -21.27
N LEU A 400 14.16 12.93 -22.33
CA LEU A 400 13.32 13.95 -22.96
C LEU A 400 12.30 14.56 -21.99
N LEU A 401 11.68 13.73 -21.12
CA LEU A 401 10.75 14.21 -20.10
C LEU A 401 11.45 15.08 -19.05
N LEU A 402 12.64 14.68 -18.60
CA LEU A 402 13.46 15.47 -17.66
C LEU A 402 13.90 16.81 -18.26
N GLU A 403 14.25 16.84 -19.54
CA GLU A 403 14.63 18.07 -20.24
C GLU A 403 13.44 19.03 -20.45
N ALA A 404 12.25 18.48 -20.69
CA ALA A 404 11.04 19.28 -20.93
C ALA A 404 10.39 19.82 -19.64
N GLY A 405 10.57 19.14 -18.51
CA GLY A 405 9.98 19.53 -17.22
C GLY A 405 10.83 20.58 -16.49
N PRO A 406 10.31 21.79 -16.20
CA PRO A 406 11.12 22.89 -15.67
C PRO A 406 11.68 22.62 -14.27
N VAL A 407 10.98 21.82 -13.46
CA VAL A 407 11.37 21.44 -12.09
C VAL A 407 11.33 19.92 -11.86
N LEU A 408 11.22 19.15 -12.95
CA LEU A 408 11.09 17.70 -12.89
C LEU A 408 12.44 17.09 -12.50
N ALA A 409 12.54 16.66 -11.26
CA ALA A 409 13.77 16.10 -10.72
C ALA A 409 13.86 14.59 -10.94
N ASN A 410 12.72 13.90 -10.90
CA ASN A 410 12.65 12.45 -10.93
C ASN A 410 11.68 11.95 -11.99
N VAL A 411 12.17 11.07 -12.86
CA VAL A 411 11.33 10.15 -13.62
C VAL A 411 11.61 8.74 -13.09
N VAL A 412 10.57 8.01 -12.71
CA VAL A 412 10.69 6.67 -12.12
C VAL A 412 9.93 5.68 -12.99
N SER A 413 10.55 4.56 -13.37
CA SER A 413 9.83 3.43 -13.95
C SER A 413 9.72 2.31 -12.92
N GLN A 414 8.49 2.05 -12.49
CA GLN A 414 8.19 1.01 -11.51
C GLN A 414 7.95 -0.33 -12.24
N GLN A 415 9.00 -1.15 -12.32
CA GLN A 415 8.91 -2.45 -12.98
C GLN A 415 8.17 -3.48 -12.11
N ARG A 416 7.46 -4.41 -12.75
CA ARG A 416 6.44 -5.31 -12.16
C ARG A 416 6.94 -6.22 -11.04
N ASN A 417 8.25 -6.34 -10.88
CA ASN A 417 8.85 -6.87 -9.66
C ASN A 417 9.24 -5.66 -8.82
N TRP A 418 8.56 -5.43 -7.69
CA TRP A 418 8.92 -4.42 -6.66
C TRP A 418 10.37 -4.51 -6.13
N ALA A 419 11.19 -5.38 -6.72
CA ALA A 419 12.61 -5.58 -6.53
C ALA A 419 13.50 -4.56 -7.29
N LYS A 420 13.01 -3.87 -8.33
CA LYS A 420 13.81 -2.94 -9.14
C LYS A 420 13.03 -1.68 -9.49
N GLU A 421 13.45 -0.55 -8.94
CA GLU A 421 12.99 0.77 -9.34
C GLU A 421 14.12 1.42 -10.15
N TYR A 422 13.78 1.91 -11.34
CA TYR A 422 14.72 2.71 -12.12
C TYR A 422 14.37 4.17 -11.88
N VAL A 423 15.27 4.89 -11.23
CA VAL A 423 15.13 6.32 -10.95
C VAL A 423 16.11 7.07 -11.84
N TRP A 424 15.58 7.96 -12.67
CA TRP A 424 16.37 8.89 -13.47
C TRP A 424 16.29 10.27 -12.81
N THR A 425 17.45 10.78 -12.38
CA THR A 425 17.58 12.12 -11.82
C THR A 425 18.40 13.02 -12.74
N ALA A 426 18.16 14.33 -12.71
CA ALA A 426 18.97 15.30 -13.45
C ALA A 426 20.46 15.18 -13.06
N GLY A 427 21.26 14.58 -13.96
CA GLY A 427 22.72 14.46 -13.81
C GLY A 427 23.28 13.20 -13.14
N ARG A 428 22.46 12.29 -12.58
CA ARG A 428 22.92 10.98 -12.08
C ARG A 428 21.87 9.88 -12.24
N MET A 429 22.33 8.68 -12.61
CA MET A 429 21.53 7.46 -12.53
C MET A 429 21.78 6.81 -11.17
N GLU A 430 20.73 6.61 -10.38
CA GLU A 430 20.79 5.76 -9.20
C GLU A 430 19.86 4.56 -9.43
N LEU A 431 20.44 3.37 -9.41
CA LEU A 431 19.66 2.14 -9.35
C LEU A 431 19.10 2.03 -7.92
N ALA A 432 17.90 2.55 -7.69
CA ALA A 432 17.20 2.32 -6.43
C ALA A 432 16.64 0.89 -6.45
N VAL A 433 17.45 -0.08 -6.01
CA VAL A 433 16.94 -1.43 -5.75
C VAL A 433 16.08 -1.35 -4.50
N SER A 434 14.76 -1.21 -4.66
CA SER A 434 13.82 -1.60 -3.60
C SER A 434 14.01 -3.10 -3.36
N MET A 435 14.79 -3.47 -2.35
CA MET A 435 15.12 -4.88 -2.05
C MET A 435 13.88 -5.62 -1.51
N ARG A 436 12.94 -6.00 -2.38
CA ARG A 436 11.78 -6.84 -2.04
C ARG A 436 11.82 -8.25 -2.62
N LYS A 437 12.93 -8.68 -3.24
CA LYS A 437 13.17 -10.10 -3.58
C LYS A 437 14.61 -10.31 -4.01
N VAL A 438 15.51 -10.56 -3.05
CA VAL A 438 16.71 -11.35 -3.34
C VAL A 438 16.31 -12.79 -3.04
N ARG A 439 15.87 -13.53 -4.07
CA ARG A 439 15.95 -14.99 -3.99
C ARG A 439 17.44 -15.34 -4.00
N ALA A 440 17.81 -16.21 -3.08
CA ALA A 440 19.14 -16.78 -2.95
C ALA A 440 19.74 -17.18 -4.31
N ILE A 441 21.01 -16.83 -4.52
CA ILE A 441 21.94 -17.70 -5.24
C ILE A 441 22.50 -18.66 -4.21
#